data_AF-A0A447MYH0-F1
#
_entry.id   AF-A0A447MYH0-F1
#
_cell.length_a   1.000
_cell.length_b   1.000
_cell.length_c   1.000
_cell.angle_alpha   90.00
_cell.angle_beta   90.00
_cell.angle_gamma   90.00
#
_symmetry.space_group_name_H-M   'P 1'
#
loop_
_entity.id
_entity.type
_entity.pdbx_description
1 polymer ?
#
loop_
_entity_poly.entity_id
_entity_poly.type
_entity_poly.pdbx_seq_one_letter_code
_entity_poly.pdbx_strand_id
1 'polypeptide(L)'
;MLPEAFFYDAPQKNKKDEIVTFNQMKVIASRMAVIIDNQPQGWVISFRNKDDINTLSLQLSQVRQYADNLRAVQHEHRNLISTIAGLLFLKRYDNALALIQQQSESHQKVLDFISHNFRDHHLAGLLIGKYYRAKELGLELIFDPSSFVEHLPSSLSHNEWISIVGNLLDNAYNATLLNREGSRQIECLINSEGNEVII
;
A
#
# COMPACT_ATOMS: atom_id res chain seq x y z
N MET A 1 -6.40 -36.02 -7.82
CA MET A 1 -7.74 -36.62 -7.61
C MET A 1 -8.67 -36.02 -8.68
N LEU A 2 -9.61 -36.80 -9.24
CA LEU A 2 -10.61 -36.24 -10.15
C LEU A 2 -11.51 -35.25 -9.37
N PRO A 3 -11.88 -34.08 -9.94
CA PRO A 3 -12.69 -33.06 -9.26
C PRO A 3 -13.96 -33.61 -8.61
N GLU A 4 -14.64 -34.53 -9.30
CA GLU A 4 -15.91 -35.11 -8.88
C GLU A 4 -15.80 -35.89 -7.56
N ALA A 5 -14.68 -36.60 -7.34
CA ALA A 5 -14.45 -37.35 -6.11
C ALA A 5 -14.20 -36.45 -4.88
N PHE A 6 -13.89 -35.17 -5.07
CA PHE A 6 -13.80 -34.22 -3.96
C PHE A 6 -15.19 -33.77 -3.48
N PHE A 7 -16.13 -33.59 -4.42
CA PHE A 7 -17.48 -33.11 -4.13
C PHE A 7 -18.44 -34.23 -3.68
N TYR A 8 -18.41 -35.42 -4.30
CA TYR A 8 -19.45 -36.44 -4.14
C TYR A 8 -19.10 -37.61 -3.20
N ASP A 9 -17.94 -37.57 -2.54
CA ASP A 9 -17.54 -38.60 -1.58
C ASP A 9 -18.37 -38.54 -0.29
N ALA A 10 -18.58 -39.68 0.37
CA ALA A 10 -19.61 -39.92 1.40
C ALA A 10 -19.83 -38.75 2.40
N PRO A 11 -21.10 -38.47 2.78
CA PRO A 11 -21.52 -37.21 3.41
C PRO A 11 -20.84 -36.86 4.74
N GLN A 12 -20.29 -37.86 5.45
CA GLN A 12 -19.72 -37.70 6.80
C GLN A 12 -18.20 -37.52 6.83
N LYS A 13 -17.51 -37.58 5.68
CA LYS A 13 -16.04 -37.51 5.65
C LYS A 13 -15.53 -36.11 5.30
N ASN A 14 -14.98 -35.44 6.31
CA ASN A 14 -14.23 -34.19 6.13
C ASN A 14 -12.93 -34.46 5.35
N LYS A 15 -12.60 -33.55 4.43
CA LYS A 15 -11.32 -33.53 3.71
C LYS A 15 -10.64 -32.21 4.02
N LYS A 16 -9.41 -32.24 4.52
CA LYS A 16 -8.69 -31.03 4.91
C LYS A 16 -7.40 -30.92 4.11
N ASP A 17 -7.20 -29.75 3.52
CA ASP A 17 -5.99 -29.32 2.82
C ASP A 17 -5.52 -30.29 1.72
N GLU A 18 -6.46 -30.85 0.95
CA GLU A 18 -6.13 -31.70 -0.19
C GLU A 18 -5.74 -30.88 -1.41
N ILE A 19 -4.69 -31.30 -2.11
CA ILE A 19 -4.27 -30.67 -3.35
C ILE A 19 -5.11 -31.25 -4.50
N VAL A 20 -5.96 -30.40 -5.07
CA VAL A 20 -6.84 -30.77 -6.18
C VAL A 20 -6.59 -29.84 -7.36
N THR A 21 -6.72 -30.37 -8.57
CA THR A 21 -6.63 -29.58 -9.80
C THR A 21 -8.04 -29.36 -10.33
N PHE A 22 -8.51 -28.11 -10.34
CA PHE A 22 -9.78 -27.71 -10.96
C PHE A 22 -9.48 -26.82 -12.16
N ASN A 23 -10.05 -27.09 -13.33
CA ASN A 23 -9.86 -26.27 -14.54
C ASN A 23 -8.38 -25.89 -14.81
N GLN A 24 -7.46 -26.87 -14.67
CA GLN A 24 -5.99 -26.70 -14.80
C GLN A 24 -5.30 -25.88 -13.70
N MET A 25 -6.01 -25.36 -12.71
CA MET A 25 -5.45 -24.65 -11.56
C MET A 25 -5.24 -25.60 -10.38
N LYS A 26 -4.03 -25.61 -9.79
CA LYS A 26 -3.76 -26.35 -8.54
C LYS A 26 -4.19 -25.51 -7.35
N VAL A 27 -5.10 -26.07 -6.54
CA VAL A 27 -5.56 -25.44 -5.30
C VAL A 27 -5.42 -26.41 -4.13
N ILE A 28 -5.30 -25.86 -2.94
CA ILE A 28 -5.49 -26.54 -1.67
C ILE A 28 -6.97 -26.37 -1.33
N ALA A 29 -7.72 -27.46 -1.26
CA ALA A 29 -9.15 -27.47 -0.99
C ALA A 29 -9.47 -28.18 0.33
N SER A 30 -10.36 -27.58 1.12
CA SER A 30 -10.88 -28.14 2.37
C SER A 30 -12.40 -28.25 2.28
N ARG A 31 -12.96 -29.43 2.58
CA ARG A 31 -14.40 -29.73 2.64
C ARG A 31 -14.77 -30.17 4.05
N MET A 32 -15.63 -29.40 4.71
CA MET A 32 -16.14 -29.70 6.05
C MET A 32 -17.66 -29.86 6.02
N ALA A 33 -18.17 -30.93 6.64
CA ALA A 33 -19.60 -31.12 6.82
C ALA A 33 -20.16 -30.12 7.85
N VAL A 34 -21.32 -29.54 7.54
CA VAL A 34 -22.09 -28.70 8.46
C VAL A 34 -23.12 -29.58 9.15
N ILE A 35 -23.02 -29.69 10.48
CA ILE A 35 -23.91 -30.51 11.31
C ILE A 35 -24.73 -29.57 12.19
N ILE A 36 -26.06 -29.64 12.09
CA ILE A 36 -27.02 -28.89 12.93
C ILE A 36 -28.00 -29.92 13.50
N ASP A 37 -28.30 -29.83 14.80
CA ASP A 37 -29.16 -30.79 15.51
C ASP A 37 -28.77 -32.26 15.30
N ASN A 38 -27.45 -32.53 15.28
CA ASN A 38 -26.86 -33.84 15.05
C ASN A 38 -27.20 -34.47 13.69
N GLN A 39 -27.66 -33.67 12.73
CA GLN A 39 -27.96 -34.05 11.34
C GLN A 39 -27.05 -33.29 10.36
N PRO A 40 -26.48 -33.96 9.35
CA PRO A 40 -25.69 -33.29 8.32
C PRO A 40 -26.59 -32.47 7.40
N GLN A 41 -26.43 -31.14 7.41
CA GLN A 41 -27.23 -30.19 6.61
C GLN A 41 -26.55 -29.82 5.28
N GLY A 42 -25.24 -30.04 5.14
CA GLY A 42 -24.51 -29.74 3.91
C GLY A 42 -23.00 -29.68 4.11
N TRP A 43 -22.29 -29.00 3.21
CA TRP A 43 -20.84 -28.85 3.26
C TRP A 43 -20.41 -27.40 3.03
N VAL A 44 -19.34 -26.99 3.73
CA VAL A 44 -18.57 -25.79 3.41
C VAL A 44 -17.29 -26.23 2.71
N ILE A 45 -16.98 -25.59 1.58
CA ILE A 45 -15.76 -25.85 0.82
C ILE A 45 -14.96 -24.56 0.72
N SER A 46 -13.70 -24.60 1.12
CA SER A 46 -12.76 -23.50 0.93
C SER A 46 -11.65 -23.89 -0.04
N PHE A 47 -11.22 -22.93 -0.85
CA PHE A 47 -10.14 -23.09 -1.83
C PHE A 47 -9.05 -22.06 -1.55
N ARG A 48 -7.79 -22.51 -1.55
CA ARG A 48 -6.61 -21.67 -1.44
C ARG A 48 -5.69 -21.97 -2.61
N ASN A 49 -5.22 -20.94 -3.31
CA ASN A 49 -4.30 -21.12 -4.42
C ASN A 49 -2.97 -21.75 -3.92
N LYS A 50 -2.40 -22.69 -4.66
CA LYS A 50 -1.13 -23.37 -4.33
C LYS A 50 0.12 -22.60 -4.79
N ASP A 51 -0.03 -21.57 -5.63
CA ASP A 51 1.10 -20.83 -6.22
C ASP A 51 1.86 -19.90 -5.24
N ASP A 52 1.52 -19.90 -3.95
CA ASP A 52 2.25 -19.23 -2.86
C ASP A 52 3.70 -19.72 -2.66
N ILE A 53 4.17 -20.70 -3.45
CA ILE A 53 5.55 -21.23 -3.40
C ILE A 53 6.53 -20.45 -4.30
N ASN A 54 6.04 -19.55 -5.18
CA ASN A 54 6.92 -18.67 -5.97
C ASN A 54 7.48 -17.46 -5.19
N THR A 55 7.07 -17.29 -3.94
CA THR A 55 7.36 -16.13 -3.11
C THR A 55 8.85 -15.93 -2.85
N LEU A 56 9.65 -17.00 -2.79
CA LEU A 56 11.09 -16.91 -2.49
C LEU A 56 11.93 -16.38 -3.66
N SER A 57 11.64 -16.80 -4.89
CA SER A 57 12.29 -16.26 -6.10
C SER A 57 11.82 -14.84 -6.41
N LEU A 58 10.56 -14.52 -6.10
CA LEU A 58 10.04 -13.15 -6.20
C LEU A 58 10.73 -12.22 -5.20
N GLN A 59 10.88 -12.64 -3.94
CA GLN A 59 11.56 -11.89 -2.89
C GLN A 59 13.03 -11.60 -3.23
N LEU A 60 13.78 -12.56 -3.76
CA LEU A 60 15.17 -12.35 -4.20
C LEU A 60 15.28 -11.35 -5.37
N SER A 61 14.35 -11.39 -6.34
CA SER A 61 14.28 -10.39 -7.41
C SER A 61 13.90 -9.00 -6.88
N GLN A 62 12.96 -8.94 -5.92
CA GLN A 62 12.53 -7.69 -5.29
C GLN A 62 13.64 -7.04 -4.46
N VAL A 63 14.42 -7.81 -3.71
CA VAL A 63 15.59 -7.31 -2.95
C VAL A 63 16.66 -6.78 -3.90
N ARG A 64 16.91 -7.45 -5.03
CA ARG A 64 17.88 -6.99 -6.03
C ARG A 64 17.44 -5.70 -6.72
N GLN A 65 16.16 -5.62 -7.07
CA GLN A 65 15.55 -4.43 -7.68
C GLN A 65 15.46 -3.25 -6.69
N TYR A 66 15.23 -3.54 -5.40
CA TYR A 66 15.30 -2.57 -4.31
C TYR A 66 16.73 -2.03 -4.13
N ALA A 67 17.75 -2.90 -4.19
CA ALA A 67 19.15 -2.47 -4.15
C ALA A 67 19.53 -1.60 -5.36
N ASP A 68 19.01 -1.91 -6.55
CA ASP A 68 19.25 -1.11 -7.77
C ASP A 68 18.51 0.25 -7.73
N ASN A 69 17.30 0.30 -7.20
CA ASN A 69 16.57 1.56 -6.94
C ASN A 69 17.26 2.41 -5.87
N LEU A 70 17.75 1.79 -4.79
CA LEU A 70 18.59 2.48 -3.80
C LEU A 70 19.86 3.03 -4.43
N ARG A 71 20.48 2.33 -5.38
CA ARG A 71 21.60 2.87 -6.14
C ARG A 71 21.17 4.07 -6.98
N ALA A 72 20.03 4.02 -7.66
CA ALA A 72 19.52 5.15 -8.44
C ALA A 72 19.27 6.39 -7.56
N VAL A 73 18.62 6.21 -6.39
CA VAL A 73 18.41 7.28 -5.39
C VAL A 73 19.74 7.81 -4.86
N GLN A 74 20.70 6.93 -4.56
CA GLN A 74 22.05 7.35 -4.17
C GLN A 74 22.77 8.10 -5.29
N HIS A 75 22.57 7.71 -6.56
CA HIS A 75 23.13 8.41 -7.71
C HIS A 75 22.53 9.80 -7.86
N GLU A 76 21.22 9.95 -7.72
CA GLU A 76 20.53 11.25 -7.79
C GLU A 76 20.93 12.17 -6.63
N HIS A 77 20.94 11.65 -5.40
CA HIS A 77 21.38 12.40 -4.22
C HIS A 77 22.86 12.81 -4.33
N ARG A 78 23.71 11.91 -4.85
CA ARG A 78 25.12 12.23 -5.10
C ARG A 78 25.28 13.28 -6.20
N ASN A 79 24.48 13.21 -7.26
CA ASN A 79 24.46 14.22 -8.32
C ASN A 79 24.03 15.58 -7.76
N LEU A 80 22.99 15.63 -6.92
CA LEU A 80 22.55 16.85 -6.26
C LEU A 80 23.68 17.46 -5.41
N ILE A 81 24.34 16.66 -4.58
CA ILE A 81 25.46 17.13 -3.75
C ILE A 81 26.65 17.57 -4.62
N SER A 82 26.95 16.84 -5.70
CA SER A 82 27.98 17.23 -6.66
C SER A 82 27.65 18.55 -7.38
N THR A 83 26.38 18.77 -7.73
CA THR A 83 25.92 20.02 -8.35
C THR A 83 25.97 21.17 -7.36
N ILE A 84 25.51 20.99 -6.12
CA ILE A 84 25.62 21.99 -5.06
C ILE A 84 27.10 22.32 -4.80
N ALA A 85 27.95 21.31 -4.64
CA ALA A 85 29.39 21.51 -4.45
C ALA A 85 30.04 22.24 -5.64
N GLY A 86 29.65 21.91 -6.88
CA GLY A 86 30.10 22.60 -8.08
C GLY A 86 29.67 24.07 -8.12
N LEU A 87 28.41 24.36 -7.78
CA LEU A 87 27.89 25.72 -7.69
C LEU A 87 28.61 26.53 -6.58
N LEU A 88 28.88 25.91 -5.43
CA LEU A 88 29.66 26.52 -4.34
C LEU A 88 31.11 26.81 -4.78
N PHE A 89 31.76 25.86 -5.46
CA PHE A 89 33.14 26.02 -5.97
C PHE A 89 33.24 27.13 -7.02
N LEU A 90 32.23 27.24 -7.90
CA LEU A 90 32.10 28.31 -8.89
C LEU A 90 31.62 29.64 -8.30
N LYS A 91 31.46 29.72 -6.97
CA LYS A 91 30.96 30.89 -6.24
C LYS A 91 29.61 31.39 -6.75
N ARG A 92 28.76 30.48 -7.25
CA ARG A 92 27.38 30.73 -7.69
C ARG A 92 26.42 30.45 -6.54
N TYR A 93 26.53 31.26 -5.49
CA TYR A 93 25.81 31.04 -4.24
C TYR A 93 24.29 31.17 -4.41
N ASP A 94 23.81 32.13 -5.20
CA ASP A 94 22.36 32.33 -5.43
C ASP A 94 21.73 31.14 -6.17
N ASN A 95 22.44 30.54 -7.14
CA ASN A 95 22.00 29.34 -7.83
C ASN A 95 22.01 28.10 -6.91
N ALA A 96 23.01 27.97 -6.04
CA ALA A 96 23.04 26.90 -5.05
C ALA A 96 21.89 27.04 -4.05
N LEU A 97 21.64 28.27 -3.58
CA LEU A 97 20.56 28.59 -2.66
C LEU A 97 19.18 28.36 -3.31
N ALA A 98 18.98 28.80 -4.55
CA ALA A 98 17.77 28.56 -5.32
C ALA A 98 17.51 27.05 -5.52
N LEU A 99 18.56 26.26 -5.80
CA LEU A 99 18.42 24.81 -5.94
C LEU A 99 18.05 24.12 -4.61
N ILE A 100 18.60 24.60 -3.49
CA ILE A 100 18.23 24.15 -2.14
C ILE A 100 16.79 24.57 -1.80
N GLN A 101 16.40 25.81 -2.10
CA GLN A 101 15.07 26.37 -1.83
C GLN A 101 14.00 25.71 -2.69
N GLN A 102 14.25 25.47 -3.98
CA GLN A 102 13.31 24.81 -4.89
C GLN A 102 12.97 23.37 -4.42
N GLN A 103 13.94 22.68 -3.80
CA GLN A 103 13.70 21.39 -3.15
C GLN A 103 12.93 21.54 -1.83
N SER A 104 13.17 22.60 -1.06
CA SER A 104 12.52 22.80 0.24
C SER A 104 11.07 23.34 0.12
N GLU A 105 10.79 24.27 -0.79
CA GLU A 105 9.51 24.99 -0.89
C GLU A 105 8.34 24.11 -1.35
N SER A 106 8.59 23.19 -2.29
CA SER A 106 7.56 22.27 -2.80
C SER A 106 7.08 21.31 -1.71
N HIS A 107 8.01 20.78 -0.91
CA HIS A 107 7.68 19.91 0.22
C HIS A 107 7.05 20.70 1.37
N GLN A 108 7.55 21.90 1.67
CA GLN A 108 7.02 22.72 2.75
C GLN A 108 5.54 23.05 2.55
N LYS A 109 5.11 23.36 1.31
CA LYS A 109 3.68 23.62 1.02
C LYS A 109 2.77 22.44 1.34
N VAL A 110 3.21 21.21 1.07
CA VAL A 110 2.43 20.01 1.37
C VAL A 110 2.39 19.77 2.89
N LEU A 111 3.51 19.96 3.59
CA LEU A 111 3.56 19.86 5.04
C LEU A 111 2.67 20.90 5.73
N ASP A 112 2.70 22.13 5.24
CA ASP A 112 1.86 23.22 5.72
C ASP A 112 0.38 22.89 5.46
N PHE A 113 0.04 22.42 4.25
CA PHE A 113 -1.32 21.97 3.94
C PHE A 113 -1.81 20.90 4.90
N ILE A 114 -1.02 19.84 5.13
CA ILE A 114 -1.40 18.76 6.04
C ILE A 114 -1.60 19.30 7.46
N SER A 115 -0.67 20.14 7.94
CA SER A 115 -0.71 20.67 9.30
C SER A 115 -1.88 21.61 9.55
N HIS A 116 -2.34 22.36 8.53
CA HIS A 116 -3.48 23.27 8.65
C HIS A 116 -4.82 22.56 8.50
N ASN A 117 -4.92 21.57 7.61
CA ASN A 117 -6.19 20.97 7.22
C ASN A 117 -6.53 19.70 8.01
N PHE A 118 -5.55 19.06 8.66
CA PHE A 118 -5.75 17.87 9.50
C PHE A 118 -5.40 18.18 10.94
N ARG A 119 -6.41 18.51 11.76
CA ARG A 119 -6.19 18.90 13.16
C ARG A 119 -5.86 17.73 14.08
N ASP A 120 -6.15 16.51 13.65
CA ASP A 120 -5.68 15.31 14.34
C ASP A 120 -4.18 15.09 14.08
N HIS A 121 -3.38 15.19 15.14
CA HIS A 121 -1.92 15.13 15.04
C HIS A 121 -1.41 13.75 14.61
N HIS A 122 -2.14 12.67 14.93
CA HIS A 122 -1.75 11.33 14.55
C HIS A 122 -2.00 11.08 13.06
N LEU A 123 -3.15 11.52 12.55
CA LEU A 123 -3.47 11.49 11.13
C LEU A 123 -2.51 12.36 10.33
N ALA A 124 -2.25 13.59 10.77
CA ALA A 124 -1.28 14.47 10.13
C ALA A 124 0.12 13.83 10.05
N GLY A 125 0.60 13.25 11.15
CA GLY A 125 1.88 12.53 11.19
C GLY A 125 1.93 11.33 10.23
N LEU A 126 0.85 10.55 10.15
CA LEU A 126 0.72 9.47 9.18
C LEU A 126 0.81 9.98 7.74
N LEU A 127 0.03 11.01 7.40
CA LEU A 127 -0.03 11.55 6.03
C LEU A 127 1.31 12.13 5.58
N ILE A 128 2.04 12.81 6.47
CA ILE A 128 3.41 13.27 6.21
C ILE A 128 4.32 12.08 5.91
N GLY A 129 4.27 11.04 6.75
CA GLY A 129 5.06 9.82 6.52
C GLY A 129 4.73 9.13 5.20
N LYS A 130 3.44 9.06 4.85
CA LYS A 130 2.95 8.49 3.59
C LYS A 130 3.35 9.32 2.37
N TYR A 131 3.34 10.65 2.48
CA TYR A 131 3.83 11.55 1.44
C TYR A 131 5.31 11.30 1.12
N TYR A 132 6.18 11.25 2.14
CA TYR A 132 7.59 10.93 1.94
C TYR A 132 7.78 9.51 1.40
N ARG A 133 7.00 8.54 1.89
CA ARG A 133 7.03 7.17 1.40
C ARG A 133 6.66 7.07 -0.09
N ALA A 134 5.67 7.82 -0.54
CA ALA A 134 5.31 7.89 -1.96
C ALA A 134 6.49 8.39 -2.80
N LYS A 135 7.17 9.46 -2.34
CA LYS A 135 8.39 9.97 -3.00
C LYS A 135 9.51 8.94 -3.05
N GLU A 136 9.76 8.19 -1.97
CA GLU A 136 10.73 7.08 -1.96
C GLU A 136 10.39 5.99 -3.00
N LEU A 137 9.10 5.75 -3.22
CA LEU A 137 8.60 4.79 -4.22
C LEU A 137 8.58 5.36 -5.65
N GLY A 138 8.99 6.62 -5.85
CA GLY A 138 8.90 7.32 -7.14
C GLY A 138 7.47 7.65 -7.55
N LEU A 139 6.55 7.71 -6.60
CA LEU A 139 5.15 8.07 -6.76
C LEU A 139 4.92 9.52 -6.35
N GLU A 140 3.88 10.13 -6.88
CA GLU A 140 3.43 11.46 -6.51
C GLU A 140 2.11 11.36 -5.77
N LEU A 141 2.14 11.62 -4.46
CA LEU A 141 0.92 11.76 -3.66
C LEU A 141 0.48 13.22 -3.67
N ILE A 142 -0.74 13.47 -4.13
CA ILE A 142 -1.37 14.79 -4.23
C ILE A 142 -2.59 14.78 -3.31
N PHE A 143 -2.69 15.77 -2.44
CA PHE A 143 -3.89 15.95 -1.63
C PHE A 143 -4.87 16.86 -2.35
N ASP A 144 -6.13 16.47 -2.38
CA ASP A 144 -7.19 17.32 -2.90
C ASP A 144 -7.31 18.58 -2.01
N PRO A 145 -7.33 19.81 -2.59
CA PRO A 145 -7.42 21.05 -1.82
C PRO A 145 -8.63 21.16 -0.90
N SER A 146 -9.69 20.40 -1.18
CA SER A 146 -10.90 20.35 -0.36
C SER A 146 -10.79 19.42 0.84
N SER A 147 -9.67 18.70 1.01
CA SER A 147 -9.44 17.82 2.16
C SER A 147 -9.37 18.60 3.46
N PHE A 148 -10.19 18.22 4.44
CA PHE A 148 -10.26 18.83 5.75
C PHE A 148 -10.81 17.86 6.81
N VAL A 149 -10.06 17.70 7.90
CA VAL A 149 -10.46 16.89 9.06
C VAL A 149 -10.27 17.71 10.33
N GLU A 150 -11.38 18.15 10.92
CA GLU A 150 -11.35 18.84 12.21
C GLU A 150 -11.25 17.83 13.36
N HIS A 151 -12.09 16.79 13.34
CA HIS A 151 -12.10 15.72 14.34
C HIS A 151 -12.41 14.37 13.68
N LEU A 152 -11.77 13.31 14.16
CA LEU A 152 -12.10 11.95 13.75
C LEU A 152 -13.37 11.46 14.47
N PRO A 153 -14.28 10.74 13.78
CA PRO A 153 -15.47 10.17 14.39
C PRO A 153 -15.14 9.21 15.53
N SER A 154 -15.97 9.24 16.57
CA SER A 154 -15.81 8.41 17.77
C SER A 154 -16.22 6.94 17.60
N SER A 155 -16.77 6.57 16.43
CA SER A 155 -17.20 5.21 16.10
C SER A 155 -16.03 4.22 16.01
N LEU A 156 -14.83 4.70 15.70
CA LEU A 156 -13.59 3.93 15.67
C LEU A 156 -12.54 4.62 16.56
N SER A 157 -11.64 3.83 17.12
CA SER A 157 -10.47 4.37 17.82
C SER A 157 -9.54 5.10 16.85
N HIS A 158 -8.73 6.03 17.37
CA HIS A 158 -7.74 6.76 16.57
C HIS A 158 -6.78 5.80 15.83
N ASN A 159 -6.38 4.71 16.48
CA ASN A 159 -5.50 3.70 15.88
C ASN A 159 -6.16 2.96 14.71
N GLU A 160 -7.45 2.69 14.80
CA GLU A 160 -8.21 2.06 13.71
C GLU A 160 -8.31 3.01 12.50
N TRP A 161 -8.59 4.30 12.72
CA TRP A 161 -8.59 5.31 11.67
C TRP A 161 -7.23 5.41 10.96
N ILE A 162 -6.15 5.53 11.73
CA ILE A 162 -4.78 5.58 11.22
C ILE A 162 -4.47 4.32 10.38
N SER A 163 -4.88 3.14 10.87
CA SER A 163 -4.67 1.88 10.16
C SER A 163 -5.44 1.83 8.85
N ILE A 164 -6.70 2.29 8.83
CA ILE A 164 -7.52 2.33 7.62
C ILE A 164 -6.90 3.26 6.58
N VAL A 165 -6.64 4.52 6.93
CA VAL A 165 -6.03 5.51 6.02
C VAL A 165 -4.68 5.00 5.51
N GLY A 166 -3.87 4.42 6.40
CA GLY A 166 -2.57 3.88 6.04
C GLY A 166 -2.66 2.74 5.03
N ASN A 167 -3.58 1.80 5.25
CA ASN A 167 -3.81 0.66 4.36
C ASN A 167 -4.38 1.09 3.01
N LEU A 168 -5.28 2.07 2.96
CA LEU A 168 -5.84 2.58 1.71
C LEU A 168 -4.75 3.24 0.85
N LEU A 169 -3.88 4.05 1.46
CA LEU A 169 -2.74 4.66 0.77
C LEU A 169 -1.73 3.60 0.30
N ASP A 170 -1.43 2.58 1.13
CA ASP A 170 -0.55 1.49 0.72
C ASP A 170 -1.14 0.69 -0.44
N ASN A 171 -2.45 0.44 -0.43
CA ASN A 171 -3.16 -0.21 -1.52
C ASN A 171 -3.08 0.62 -2.80
N ALA A 172 -3.25 1.94 -2.71
CA ALA A 172 -3.09 2.85 -3.84
C ALA A 172 -1.65 2.84 -4.39
N TYR A 173 -0.63 2.84 -3.51
CA TYR A 173 0.77 2.71 -3.91
C TYR A 173 1.00 1.40 -4.65
N ASN A 174 0.55 0.28 -4.08
CA ASN A 174 0.72 -1.04 -4.68
C ASN A 174 0.04 -1.13 -6.05
N ALA A 175 -1.21 -0.67 -6.16
CA ALA A 175 -1.95 -0.66 -7.42
C ALA A 175 -1.24 0.19 -8.49
N THR A 176 -0.75 1.37 -8.11
CA THR A 176 -0.05 2.30 -9.00
C THR A 176 1.32 1.75 -9.43
N LEU A 177 2.02 1.05 -8.54
CA LEU A 177 3.30 0.41 -8.86
C LEU A 177 3.12 -0.78 -9.82
N LEU A 178 2.04 -1.55 -9.67
CA LEU A 178 1.70 -2.67 -10.54
C LEU A 178 1.30 -2.21 -11.95
N ASN A 179 0.67 -1.05 -12.08
CA ASN A 179 0.29 -0.48 -13.37
C ASN A 179 1.44 0.32 -14.02
N ARG A 180 2.25 -0.34 -14.86
CA ARG A 180 3.46 0.27 -15.46
C ARG A 180 3.19 1.31 -16.55
N GLU A 181 2.02 1.28 -17.19
CA GLU A 181 1.64 2.22 -18.25
C GLU A 181 0.74 3.36 -17.72
N GLY A 182 0.31 3.29 -16.45
CA GLY A 182 -0.54 4.28 -15.81
C GLY A 182 0.23 5.47 -15.23
N SER A 183 -0.53 6.49 -14.82
CA SER A 183 0.02 7.62 -14.06
C SER A 183 0.68 7.16 -12.77
N ARG A 184 1.77 7.84 -12.36
CA ARG A 184 2.41 7.65 -11.05
C ARG A 184 1.80 8.55 -9.97
N GLN A 185 0.70 9.22 -10.29
CA GLN A 185 0.00 10.12 -9.39
C GLN A 185 -1.11 9.41 -8.64
N ILE A 186 -1.22 9.74 -7.35
CA ILE A 186 -2.26 9.27 -6.46
C ILE A 186 -2.87 10.52 -5.84
N GLU A 187 -4.14 10.73 -6.13
CA GLU A 187 -4.93 11.80 -5.52
C GLU A 187 -5.63 11.25 -4.27
N CYS A 188 -5.59 12.02 -3.20
CA CYS A 188 -6.14 11.67 -1.90
C CYS A 188 -7.07 12.79 -1.43
N LEU A 189 -8.35 12.46 -1.25
CA LEU A 189 -9.35 13.31 -0.63
C LEU A 189 -9.67 12.73 0.73
N ILE A 190 -9.62 13.54 1.79
CA ILE A 190 -10.08 13.10 3.11
C ILE A 190 -10.88 14.23 3.74
N ASN A 191 -12.16 13.96 4.02
CA ASN A 191 -13.08 14.92 4.62
C ASN A 191 -13.84 14.33 5.79
N SER A 192 -13.99 15.11 6.86
CA SER A 192 -14.88 14.79 7.98
C SER A 192 -16.14 15.64 7.93
N GLU A 193 -17.32 14.99 7.88
CA GLU A 193 -18.62 15.64 8.01
C GLU A 193 -19.38 15.05 9.20
N GLY A 194 -19.43 15.79 10.31
CA GLY A 194 -20.13 15.35 11.51
C GLY A 194 -19.52 14.08 12.11
N ASN A 195 -20.21 12.95 11.93
CA ASN A 195 -19.79 11.65 12.45
C ASN A 195 -19.33 10.68 11.34
N GLU A 196 -19.17 11.19 10.12
CA GLU A 196 -18.72 10.44 8.96
C GLU A 196 -17.39 11.00 8.45
N VAL A 197 -16.56 10.12 7.90
CA VAL A 197 -15.33 10.48 7.21
C VAL A 197 -15.35 9.83 5.84
N ILE A 198 -15.06 10.63 4.82
CA ILE A 198 -14.94 10.23 3.43
C ILE A 198 -13.45 10.21 3.11
N ILE A 199 -12.97 9.09 2.56
CA ILE A 199 -11.61 8.86 2.06
C ILE A 199 -11.71 8.29 0.65
#